data_AF-A0A946KYF7-F1
#
_entry.id   AF-A0A946KYF7-F1
#
_cell.length_a   1.000
_cell.length_b   1.000
_cell.length_c   1.000
_cell.angle_alpha   90.00
_cell.angle_beta   90.00
_cell.angle_gamma   90.00
#
_symmetry.space_group_name_H-M   'P 1'
#
loop_
_entity.id
_entity.type
_entity.pdbx_description
1 polymer ?
#
loop_
_entity_poly.entity_id
_entity_poly.type
_entity_poly.pdbx_seq_one_letter_code
_entity_poly.pdbx_strand_id
1 'polypeptide(L)'
;MMNALLTPALMIFISGIIIGSIFKDKSPSPIISKYLGYYLLLGLGLKGGTSLKETGFISEVTNVLSLGVFFALLIPILSYLFLKNILNTDDAAALAGTYGSVSAVTFVTANTYLLASNQVYDNYMSAVLVVMEFPAIFMALYLVTHNSDSETTGKIETLKNAFLEIPNVILLTSLVF
;
A
#
# COMPACT_ATOMS: atom_id res chain seq x y z
N MET A 1 4.68 26.92 5.74
CA MET A 1 5.43 26.08 4.78
C MET A 1 6.70 25.47 5.39
N MET A 2 7.55 26.26 6.07
CA MET A 2 8.80 25.77 6.71
C MET A 2 8.60 24.62 7.72
N ASN A 3 7.50 24.61 8.47
CA ASN A 3 7.25 23.58 9.51
C ASN A 3 7.00 22.17 8.97
N ALA A 4 6.54 22.00 7.71
CA ALA A 4 6.29 20.67 7.15
C ALA A 4 7.60 19.89 6.92
N LEU A 5 8.67 20.61 6.57
CA LEU A 5 10.02 20.05 6.38
C LEU A 5 10.69 19.62 7.69
N LEU A 6 10.19 20.12 8.83
CA LEU A 6 10.70 19.83 10.17
C LEU A 6 9.86 18.76 10.91
N THR A 7 9.00 18.04 10.19
CA THR A 7 8.25 16.93 10.81
C THR A 7 9.21 15.81 11.22
N PRO A 8 9.07 15.24 12.44
CA PRO A 8 9.97 14.19 12.91
C PRO A 8 10.07 12.99 11.95
N ALA A 9 8.97 12.60 11.32
CA ALA A 9 8.93 11.52 10.34
C ALA A 9 9.85 11.78 9.14
N LEU A 10 9.80 12.99 8.56
CA LEU A 10 10.65 13.37 7.43
C LEU A 10 12.12 13.46 7.85
N MET A 11 12.42 14.01 9.04
CA MET A 11 13.79 14.10 9.54
C MET A 11 14.41 12.71 9.76
N ILE A 12 13.66 11.77 10.32
CA ILE A 12 14.09 10.37 10.49
C ILE A 12 14.31 9.71 9.13
N PHE A 13 13.42 9.95 8.15
CA PHE A 13 13.58 9.44 6.79
C PHE A 13 14.85 9.95 6.10
N ILE A 14 15.10 11.26 6.15
CA ILE A 14 16.32 11.88 5.60
C ILE A 14 17.57 11.36 6.33
N SER A 15 17.50 11.24 7.66
CA SER A 15 18.58 10.64 8.45
C SER A 15 18.88 9.20 8.00
N GLY A 16 17.84 8.39 7.76
CA GLY A 16 17.96 7.04 7.22
C GLY A 16 18.68 7.00 5.86
N ILE A 17 18.36 7.93 4.95
CA ILE A 17 19.05 8.06 3.65
C ILE A 17 20.53 8.41 3.84
N ILE A 18 20.84 9.36 4.72
CA ILE A 18 22.21 9.79 5.01
C ILE A 18 23.00 8.63 5.62
N ILE A 19 22.44 7.96 6.63
CA ILE A 19 23.06 6.79 7.28
C ILE A 19 23.28 5.67 6.25
N GLY A 20 22.27 5.33 5.44
CA GLY A 20 22.41 4.31 4.40
C GLY A 20 23.50 4.63 3.37
N SER A 21 23.61 5.90 2.98
CA SER A 21 24.62 6.36 2.01
C SER A 21 26.05 6.34 2.57
N ILE A 22 26.21 6.65 3.87
CA ILE A 22 27.52 6.68 4.54
C ILE A 22 27.98 5.25 4.87
N PHE A 23 27.10 4.43 5.45
CA PHE A 23 27.48 3.15 6.03
C PHE A 23 27.46 1.97 5.05
N LYS A 24 26.87 2.12 3.85
CA LYS A 24 26.79 1.24 2.64
C LYS A 24 26.52 -0.27 2.82
N ASP A 25 27.04 -0.91 3.87
CA ASP A 25 27.05 -2.35 4.12
C ASP A 25 26.39 -2.77 5.45
N LYS A 26 25.81 -1.84 6.22
CA LYS A 26 25.07 -2.16 7.47
C LYS A 26 23.57 -2.03 7.29
N SER A 27 23.02 -2.67 6.26
CA SER A 27 21.56 -2.80 6.16
C SER A 27 21.05 -3.67 7.31
N PRO A 28 19.86 -3.35 7.89
CA PRO A 28 19.20 -4.25 8.82
C PRO A 28 19.02 -5.62 8.18
N SER A 29 19.10 -6.68 8.99
CA SER A 29 18.85 -8.04 8.50
C SER A 29 17.52 -8.10 7.72
N PRO A 30 17.48 -8.75 6.54
CA PRO A 30 16.25 -8.88 5.75
C PRO A 30 15.07 -9.42 6.56
N ILE A 31 15.37 -10.26 7.57
CA ILE A 31 14.39 -10.81 8.50
C ILE A 31 13.72 -9.71 9.34
N ILE A 32 14.51 -8.78 9.87
CA ILE A 32 14.00 -7.67 10.67
C ILE A 32 13.09 -6.78 9.81
N SER A 33 13.53 -6.44 8.60
CA SER A 33 12.73 -5.64 7.65
C SER A 33 11.41 -6.32 7.31
N LYS A 34 11.42 -7.63 7.09
CA LYS A 34 10.21 -8.43 6.79
C LYS A 34 9.22 -8.40 7.95
N TYR A 35 9.66 -8.71 9.17
CA TYR A 35 8.79 -8.72 10.34
C TYR A 35 8.32 -7.32 10.74
N LEU A 36 9.15 -6.29 10.55
CA LEU A 36 8.73 -4.91 10.77
C LEU A 36 7.65 -4.50 9.77
N GLY A 37 7.76 -4.92 8.51
CA GLY A 37 6.70 -4.76 7.52
C GLY A 37 5.39 -5.43 7.95
N TYR A 38 5.45 -6.68 8.43
CA TYR A 38 4.27 -7.40 8.93
C TYR A 38 3.63 -6.70 10.15
N TYR A 39 4.46 -6.21 11.06
CA TYR A 39 4.00 -5.44 12.22
C TYR A 39 3.29 -4.14 11.80
N LEU A 40 3.85 -3.42 10.83
CA LEU A 40 3.24 -2.20 10.29
C LEU A 40 1.91 -2.50 9.60
N LEU A 41 1.82 -3.56 8.79
CA LEU A 41 0.59 -3.97 8.13
C LEU A 41 -0.50 -4.33 9.16
N LEU A 42 -0.13 -5.07 10.22
CA LEU A 42 -1.02 -5.37 11.33
C LEU A 42 -1.54 -4.09 12.00
N GLY A 43 -0.63 -3.16 12.33
CA GLY A 43 -0.99 -1.90 12.98
C GLY A 43 -1.90 -1.02 12.12
N LEU A 44 -1.64 -0.96 10.81
CA LEU A 44 -2.47 -0.21 9.87
C LEU A 44 -3.86 -0.85 9.72
N GLY A 45 -3.93 -2.17 9.58
CA GLY A 45 -5.20 -2.87 9.45
C GLY A 45 -6.07 -2.76 10.71
N LEU A 46 -5.48 -2.87 11.92
CA LEU A 46 -6.19 -2.61 13.18
C LEU A 46 -6.69 -1.17 13.28
N LYS A 47 -5.89 -0.18 12.84
CA LYS A 47 -6.33 1.23 12.82
C LYS A 47 -7.48 1.44 11.82
N GLY A 48 -7.45 0.78 10.67
CA GLY A 48 -8.54 0.81 9.69
C GLY A 48 -9.81 0.15 10.22
N GLY A 49 -9.71 -1.03 10.81
CA GLY A 49 -10.85 -1.79 11.36
C GLY A 49 -11.54 -1.07 12.52
N THR A 50 -10.75 -0.56 13.48
CA THR A 50 -11.29 0.28 14.57
C THR A 50 -11.99 1.54 14.04
N SER A 51 -11.39 2.23 13.06
CA SER A 51 -12.00 3.44 12.46
C SER A 51 -13.32 3.13 11.74
N LEU A 52 -13.43 1.96 11.08
CA LEU A 52 -14.68 1.48 10.46
C LEU A 52 -15.76 1.17 11.50
N LYS A 53 -15.39 0.56 12.63
CA LYS A 53 -16.34 0.26 13.72
C LYS A 53 -16.86 1.51 14.41
N GLU A 54 -15.99 2.49 14.63
CA GLU A 54 -16.37 3.76 15.26
C GLU A 54 -17.28 4.61 14.36
N THR A 55 -16.95 4.70 13.06
CA THR A 55 -17.71 5.52 12.11
C THR A 55 -18.98 4.82 11.62
N GLY A 56 -18.94 3.49 11.52
CA GLY A 56 -19.97 2.68 10.89
C GLY A 56 -19.96 2.77 9.35
N PHE A 57 -20.73 1.90 8.70
CA PHE A 57 -20.92 1.91 7.25
C PHE A 57 -21.99 2.92 6.85
N ILE A 58 -21.66 4.21 6.93
CA ILE A 58 -22.47 5.28 6.35
C ILE A 58 -22.22 5.39 4.84
N SER A 59 -23.16 6.02 4.12
CA SER A 59 -23.06 6.18 2.66
C SER A 59 -21.76 6.84 2.20
N GLU A 60 -21.20 7.74 3.02
CA GLU A 60 -19.94 8.40 2.73
C GLU A 60 -18.76 7.44 2.77
N VAL A 61 -18.63 6.65 3.84
CA VAL A 61 -17.59 5.62 4.00
C VAL A 61 -17.65 4.63 2.85
N THR A 62 -18.85 4.14 2.49
CA THR A 62 -19.00 3.21 1.36
C THR A 62 -18.57 3.84 0.05
N ASN A 63 -18.90 5.11 -0.21
CA ASN A 63 -18.50 5.80 -1.42
C ASN A 63 -16.98 5.97 -1.52
N VAL A 64 -16.33 6.39 -0.43
CA VAL A 64 -14.88 6.59 -0.41
C VAL A 64 -14.13 5.26 -0.52
N LEU A 65 -14.58 4.20 0.17
CA LEU A 65 -14.02 2.86 0.01
C LEU A 65 -14.13 2.35 -1.42
N SER A 66 -15.30 2.52 -2.04
CA SER A 66 -15.55 2.12 -3.44
C SER A 66 -14.61 2.85 -4.38
N LEU A 67 -14.43 4.16 -4.16
CA LEU A 67 -13.54 4.99 -4.95
C LEU A 67 -12.07 4.59 -4.76
N GLY A 68 -11.67 4.25 -3.53
CA GLY A 68 -10.34 3.71 -3.23
C GLY A 68 -10.06 2.42 -3.99
N VAL A 69 -10.97 1.45 -3.93
CA VAL A 69 -10.87 0.21 -4.71
C VAL A 69 -10.80 0.49 -6.21
N PHE A 70 -11.66 1.39 -6.70
CA PHE A 70 -11.66 1.78 -8.10
C PHE A 70 -10.31 2.32 -8.55
N PHE A 71 -9.70 3.22 -7.79
CA PHE A 71 -8.37 3.76 -8.12
C PHE A 71 -7.25 2.73 -7.95
N ALA A 72 -7.32 1.87 -6.93
CA ALA A 72 -6.34 0.79 -6.74
C ALA A 72 -6.34 -0.21 -7.92
N LEU A 73 -7.46 -0.35 -8.63
CA LEU A 73 -7.55 -1.12 -9.86
C LEU A 73 -7.16 -0.31 -11.11
N LEU A 74 -7.66 0.92 -11.21
CA LEU A 74 -7.51 1.78 -12.39
C LEU A 74 -6.05 2.23 -12.60
N ILE A 75 -5.37 2.63 -11.53
CA ILE A 75 -4.01 3.20 -11.62
C ILE A 75 -3.00 2.19 -12.16
N PRO A 76 -2.98 0.91 -11.72
CA PRO A 76 -2.16 -0.11 -12.37
C PRO A 76 -2.44 -0.29 -13.86
N ILE A 77 -3.72 -0.29 -14.26
CA ILE A 77 -4.09 -0.45 -15.68
C ILE A 77 -3.52 0.71 -16.50
N LEU A 78 -3.76 1.94 -16.07
CA LEU A 78 -3.25 3.13 -16.76
C LEU A 78 -1.72 3.15 -16.80
N SER A 79 -1.09 2.80 -15.67
CA SER A 79 0.37 2.73 -15.57
C SER A 79 0.93 1.70 -16.52
N TYR A 80 0.34 0.50 -16.61
CA TYR A 80 0.76 -0.55 -17.53
C TYR A 80 0.60 -0.13 -18.99
N LEU A 81 -0.54 0.46 -19.35
CA LEU A 81 -0.79 0.93 -20.72
C LEU A 81 0.23 1.98 -21.17
N PHE A 82 0.71 2.81 -20.26
CA PHE A 82 1.78 3.77 -20.51
C PHE A 82 3.16 3.08 -20.56
N LEU A 83 3.48 2.27 -19.55
CA LEU A 83 4.80 1.65 -19.35
C LEU A 83 5.14 0.57 -20.37
N LYS A 84 4.16 -0.14 -20.93
CA LYS A 84 4.40 -1.17 -21.95
C LYS A 84 5.02 -0.63 -23.25
N ASN A 85 4.98 0.68 -23.47
CA ASN A 85 5.61 1.34 -24.62
C ASN A 85 7.08 1.72 -24.35
N ILE A 86 7.53 1.60 -23.09
CA ILE A 86 8.84 2.04 -22.62
C ILE A 86 9.67 0.85 -22.12
N LEU A 87 9.03 -0.13 -21.49
CA LEU A 87 9.64 -1.29 -20.84
C LEU A 87 9.15 -2.60 -21.47
N ASN A 88 9.84 -3.70 -21.14
CA ASN A 88 9.35 -5.04 -21.42
C ASN A 88 8.02 -5.30 -20.72
N THR A 89 7.21 -6.23 -21.22
CA THR A 89 5.87 -6.54 -20.69
C THR A 89 5.88 -6.89 -19.19
N ASP A 90 6.87 -7.66 -18.76
CA ASP A 90 6.97 -8.14 -17.38
C ASP A 90 7.40 -7.02 -16.43
N ASP A 91 8.39 -6.23 -16.84
CA ASP A 91 8.84 -5.04 -16.10
C ASP A 91 7.74 -3.99 -16.00
N ALA A 92 7.01 -3.76 -17.10
CA ALA A 92 5.88 -2.85 -17.15
C ALA A 92 4.76 -3.31 -16.21
N ALA A 93 4.45 -4.62 -16.18
CA ALA A 93 3.41 -5.18 -15.32
C ALA A 93 3.81 -5.12 -13.83
N ALA A 94 5.05 -5.48 -13.51
CA ALA A 94 5.57 -5.41 -12.15
C ALA A 94 5.56 -3.96 -11.63
N LEU A 95 6.06 -3.01 -12.42
CA LEU A 95 6.12 -1.61 -12.03
C LEU A 95 4.72 -0.98 -11.96
N ALA A 96 3.82 -1.30 -12.90
CA ALA A 96 2.44 -0.85 -12.84
C ALA A 96 1.72 -1.32 -11.57
N GLY A 97 2.00 -2.55 -11.13
CA GLY A 97 1.52 -3.07 -9.85
C GLY A 97 1.94 -2.21 -8.66
N THR A 98 3.19 -1.74 -8.63
CA THR A 98 3.68 -0.89 -7.53
C THR A 98 2.98 0.47 -7.46
N TYR A 99 2.55 1.02 -8.61
CA TYR A 99 1.82 2.29 -8.65
C TYR A 99 0.37 2.20 -8.17
N GLY A 100 -0.21 1.00 -8.08
CA GLY A 100 -1.54 0.80 -7.47
C GLY A 100 -1.55 0.82 -5.95
N SER A 101 -0.42 0.50 -5.32
CA SER A 101 -0.28 0.46 -3.86
C SER A 101 -0.15 1.88 -3.29
N VAL A 102 -0.38 2.02 -1.98
CA VAL A 102 -0.39 3.30 -1.28
C VAL A 102 0.77 3.37 -0.29
N SER A 103 1.48 4.49 -0.28
CA SER A 103 2.57 4.68 0.68
C SER A 103 2.02 4.96 2.08
N ALA A 104 2.13 3.97 2.97
CA ALA A 104 1.81 4.13 4.40
C ALA A 104 2.59 5.30 5.05
N VAL A 105 3.85 5.49 4.66
CA VAL A 105 4.69 6.60 5.15
C VAL A 105 4.12 7.96 4.73
N THR A 106 3.66 8.06 3.47
CA THR A 106 3.04 9.29 2.96
C THR A 106 1.74 9.59 3.71
N PHE A 107 0.91 8.56 3.95
CA PHE A 107 -0.33 8.69 4.71
C PHE A 107 -0.09 9.16 6.15
N VAL A 108 0.84 8.53 6.87
CA VAL A 108 1.19 8.91 8.25
C VAL A 108 1.75 10.34 8.30
N THR A 109 2.57 10.72 7.32
CA THR A 109 3.13 12.08 7.23
C THR A 109 2.03 13.11 6.97
N ALA A 110 1.10 12.81 6.05
CA ALA A 110 -0.04 13.68 5.77
C ALA A 110 -0.93 13.85 7.01
N ASN A 111 -1.25 12.77 7.72
CA ASN A 111 -2.02 12.84 8.97
C ASN A 111 -1.31 13.67 10.04
N THR A 112 0.00 13.48 10.21
CA THR A 112 0.81 14.26 11.16
C THR A 112 0.79 15.74 10.81
N TYR A 113 0.86 16.07 9.52
CA TYR A 113 0.79 17.44 9.04
C TYR A 113 -0.60 18.08 9.28
N LEU A 114 -1.67 17.35 9.01
CA LEU A 114 -3.04 17.82 9.25
C LEU A 114 -3.30 18.06 10.75
N LEU A 115 -2.85 17.13 11.61
CA LEU A 115 -2.91 17.29 13.07
C LEU A 115 -2.14 18.53 13.54
N ALA A 116 -0.92 18.74 13.04
CA ALA A 116 -0.11 19.92 13.36
C ALA A 116 -0.75 21.23 12.85
N SER A 117 -1.59 21.15 11.82
CA SER A 117 -2.30 22.29 11.24
C SER A 117 -3.71 22.48 11.82
N ASN A 118 -4.08 21.72 12.86
CA ASN A 118 -5.42 21.69 13.46
C ASN A 118 -6.55 21.50 12.44
N GLN A 119 -6.29 20.77 11.35
CA GLN A 119 -7.32 20.42 10.37
C GLN A 119 -8.01 19.15 10.81
N VAL A 120 -9.35 19.19 10.88
CA VAL A 120 -10.17 18.00 11.14
C VAL A 120 -10.21 17.18 9.85
N TYR A 121 -9.94 15.88 9.96
CA TYR A 121 -10.05 14.93 8.87
C TYR A 121 -10.69 13.65 9.37
N ASP A 122 -11.27 12.89 8.45
CA ASP A 122 -11.98 11.68 8.82
C ASP A 122 -11.06 10.49 9.04
N ASN A 123 -11.26 9.81 10.16
CA ASN A 123 -10.44 8.66 10.56
C ASN A 123 -10.64 7.44 9.65
N TYR A 124 -11.78 7.36 8.93
CA TYR A 124 -12.08 6.26 8.01
C TYR A 124 -11.12 6.18 6.81
N MET A 125 -10.34 7.24 6.54
CA MET A 125 -9.34 7.22 5.46
C MET A 125 -8.21 6.20 5.73
N SER A 126 -7.99 5.83 7.00
CA SER A 126 -7.08 4.73 7.36
C SER A 126 -7.59 3.38 6.84
N ALA A 127 -8.91 3.17 6.82
CA ALA A 127 -9.51 1.97 6.26
C ALA A 127 -9.42 1.93 4.74
N VAL A 128 -9.56 3.09 4.08
CA VAL A 128 -9.38 3.22 2.63
C VAL A 128 -7.98 2.79 2.22
N LEU A 129 -6.94 3.29 2.92
CA LEU A 129 -5.55 2.88 2.68
C LEU A 129 -5.40 1.35 2.74
N VAL A 130 -5.95 0.73 3.78
CA VAL A 130 -5.87 -0.73 3.96
C VAL A 130 -6.59 -1.46 2.83
N VAL A 131 -7.82 -1.05 2.50
CA VAL A 131 -8.62 -1.68 1.44
C VAL A 131 -7.98 -1.53 0.07
N MET A 132 -7.19 -0.48 -0.18
CA MET A 132 -6.49 -0.27 -1.46
C MET A 132 -5.32 -1.23 -1.70
N GLU A 133 -4.72 -1.82 -0.65
CA GLU A 133 -3.58 -2.74 -0.82
C GLU A 133 -3.95 -4.00 -1.59
N PHE A 134 -5.09 -4.62 -1.24
CA PHE A 134 -5.49 -5.89 -1.84
C PHE A 134 -5.78 -5.78 -3.36
N PRO A 135 -6.62 -4.84 -3.85
CA PRO A 135 -6.88 -4.66 -5.27
C PRO A 135 -5.62 -4.32 -6.07
N ALA A 136 -4.69 -3.54 -5.49
CA ALA A 136 -3.44 -3.19 -6.12
C ALA A 136 -2.53 -4.42 -6.34
N ILE A 137 -2.36 -5.24 -5.30
CA ILE A 137 -1.60 -6.50 -5.38
C ILE A 137 -2.25 -7.45 -6.38
N PHE A 138 -3.58 -7.59 -6.34
CA PHE A 138 -4.33 -8.38 -7.31
C PHE A 138 -4.04 -7.92 -8.75
N MET A 139 -4.08 -6.62 -9.03
CA MET A 139 -3.81 -6.09 -10.36
C MET A 139 -2.37 -6.31 -10.82
N ALA A 140 -1.39 -6.14 -9.91
CA ALA A 140 0.01 -6.42 -10.22
C ALA A 140 0.18 -7.84 -10.78
N LEU A 141 -0.41 -8.81 -10.09
CA LEU A 141 -0.34 -10.23 -10.45
C LEU A 141 -1.18 -10.57 -11.67
N TYR A 142 -2.38 -9.98 -11.77
CA TYR A 142 -3.23 -10.14 -12.94
C TYR A 142 -2.50 -9.69 -14.21
N LEU A 143 -1.85 -8.53 -14.19
CA LEU A 143 -1.11 -8.01 -15.34
C LEU A 143 0.09 -8.88 -15.72
N VAL A 144 0.84 -9.38 -14.73
CA VAL A 144 1.98 -10.29 -14.97
C VAL A 144 1.52 -11.64 -15.54
N THR A 145 0.49 -12.24 -14.93
CA THR A 145 -0.03 -13.55 -15.34
C THR A 145 -0.81 -13.51 -16.65
N HIS A 146 -1.41 -12.37 -17.00
CA HIS A 146 -2.10 -12.20 -18.27
C HIS A 146 -1.11 -12.24 -19.46
N ASN A 147 0.07 -11.64 -19.30
CA ASN A 147 1.10 -11.60 -20.34
C ASN A 147 1.93 -12.88 -20.45
N SER A 148 1.91 -13.73 -19.41
CA SER A 148 2.57 -15.03 -19.44
C SER A 148 1.71 -16.06 -20.19
N ASP A 149 2.33 -16.82 -21.10
CA ASP A 149 1.72 -17.98 -21.81
C ASP A 149 1.45 -19.20 -20.90
N SER A 150 1.31 -18.98 -19.59
CA SER A 150 1.08 -20.04 -18.62
C SER A 150 -0.31 -20.66 -18.76
N GLU A 151 -0.42 -21.98 -18.55
CA GLU A 151 -1.70 -22.68 -18.57
C GLU A 151 -2.70 -22.06 -17.58
N THR A 152 -3.99 -22.05 -17.93
CA THR A 152 -5.08 -21.43 -17.15
C THR A 152 -5.11 -21.91 -15.69
N THR A 153 -4.76 -23.17 -15.43
CA THR A 153 -4.68 -23.76 -14.08
C THR A 153 -3.59 -23.08 -13.24
N GLY A 154 -2.42 -22.79 -13.83
CA GLY A 154 -1.32 -22.09 -13.16
C GLY A 154 -1.64 -20.63 -12.85
N LYS A 155 -2.48 -19.97 -13.67
CA LYS A 155 -2.92 -18.58 -13.42
C LYS A 155 -3.81 -18.49 -12.17
N ILE A 156 -4.75 -19.41 -12.01
CA ILE A 156 -5.64 -19.45 -10.83
C ILE A 156 -4.86 -19.76 -9.56
N GLU A 157 -3.91 -20.69 -9.63
CA GLU A 157 -3.07 -21.06 -8.48
C GLU A 157 -2.18 -19.90 -8.03
N THR A 158 -1.62 -19.14 -8.97
CA THR A 158 -0.82 -17.94 -8.67
C THR A 158 -1.65 -16.86 -7.98
N LEU A 159 -2.88 -16.60 -8.46
CA LEU A 159 -3.80 -15.65 -7.82
C LEU A 159 -4.23 -16.12 -6.43
N LYS A 160 -4.50 -17.42 -6.26
CA LYS A 160 -4.86 -18.00 -4.97
C LYS A 160 -3.71 -17.91 -3.97
N ASN A 161 -2.49 -18.23 -4.38
CA ASN A 161 -1.31 -18.18 -3.52
C ASN A 161 -1.02 -16.75 -3.08
N ALA A 162 -1.17 -15.78 -3.99
CA ALA A 162 -1.06 -14.38 -3.63
C ALA A 162 -2.14 -13.91 -2.65
N PHE A 163 -3.37 -14.41 -2.76
CA PHE A 163 -4.41 -14.13 -1.77
C PHE A 163 -4.03 -14.63 -0.37
N LEU A 164 -3.32 -15.77 -0.32
CA LEU A 164 -2.90 -16.44 0.90
C LEU A 164 -1.52 -15.98 1.42
N GLU A 165 -0.89 -15.01 0.76
CA GLU A 165 0.35 -14.39 1.23
C GLU A 165 0.16 -13.78 2.63
N ILE A 166 1.18 -13.96 3.49
CA ILE A 166 1.15 -13.53 4.90
C ILE A 166 0.75 -12.04 5.04
N PRO A 167 1.31 -11.09 4.27
CA PRO A 167 0.86 -9.69 4.27
C PRO A 167 -0.65 -9.51 4.13
N ASN A 168 -1.25 -10.21 3.18
CA ASN A 168 -2.67 -10.06 2.83
C ASN A 168 -3.57 -10.66 3.90
N VAL A 169 -3.18 -11.83 4.44
CA VAL A 169 -3.89 -12.46 5.55
C VAL A 169 -3.83 -11.56 6.79
N ILE A 170 -2.67 -11.03 7.14
CA ILE A 170 -2.51 -10.10 8.27
C ILE A 170 -3.41 -8.87 8.08
N LEU A 171 -3.40 -8.30 6.89
CA LEU A 171 -4.13 -7.08 6.59
C LEU A 171 -5.65 -7.29 6.62
N LEU A 172 -6.16 -8.36 6.00
CA LEU A 172 -7.58 -8.71 6.00
C LEU A 172 -8.09 -9.08 7.39
N THR A 173 -7.33 -9.89 8.14
CA THR A 173 -7.75 -10.31 9.48
C THR A 173 -7.77 -9.15 10.47
N SER A 174 -6.81 -8.23 10.37
CA SER A 174 -6.76 -7.06 11.24
C SER A 174 -7.84 -6.01 10.96
N LEU A 175 -8.33 -5.91 9.71
CA LEU A 175 -9.47 -5.04 9.37
C LEU A 175 -10.78 -5.45 10.07
N VAL A 176 -10.92 -6.72 10.46
CA VAL A 176 -12.12 -7.23 11.15
C VAL A 176 -12.18 -6.74 12.61
N PHE A 177 -11.04 -6.35 13.18
CA PHE A 177 -10.91 -5.92 14.58
C PHE A 177 -10.99 -4.42 14.75
#